data_AF-A0A1W9Q731-F1
#
_entry.id   AF-A0A1W9Q731-F1
#
_cell.length_a   1.000
_cell.length_b   1.000
_cell.length_c   1.000
_cell.angle_alpha   90.00
_cell.angle_beta   90.00
_cell.angle_gamma   90.00
#
_symmetry.space_group_name_H-M   'P 1'
#
loop_
_entity.id
_entity.type
_entity.pdbx_description
1 polymer ?
#
loop_
_entity_poly.entity_id
_entity_poly.type
_entity_poly.pdbx_seq_one_letter_code
_entity_poly.pdbx_strand_id
1 'polypeptide(L)'
;MQEPVASPPDPSELPGASGAPLEGSRRSALLARWVLLGAVIGVLCGAASALFLWLLDEATNFRNGQELIVYTLPIAGLVIGWVYERFGRSIQGGNNLVIDTIHDDGPEIPLRMAPMVLIGTVLTHLFGGSAGREGTAVQMGASLADWTAHRLRLSGLARRQLLAAGVAGGFGSVFGTPIAGAVFGLEFITLGRIEYRALVPALVASVVGDMT
;
A
#
# COMPACT_ATOMS: atom_id res chain seq x y z
N MET A 1 28.83 1.49 69.38
CA MET A 1 29.34 0.88 68.14
C MET A 1 28.34 1.24 67.05
N GLN A 2 28.59 2.33 66.31
CA GLN A 2 27.79 2.73 65.15
C GLN A 2 28.67 2.48 63.92
N GLU A 3 28.20 1.65 62.98
CA GLU A 3 28.89 1.45 61.72
C GLU A 3 28.78 2.71 60.84
N PRO A 4 29.82 3.07 60.09
CA PRO A 4 29.77 4.22 59.19
C PRO A 4 28.88 3.89 57.99
N VAL A 5 27.84 4.70 57.79
CA VAL A 5 27.01 4.67 56.57
C VAL A 5 27.89 5.04 55.38
N ALA A 6 28.05 4.09 54.45
CA ALA A 6 28.75 4.32 53.18
C ALA A 6 28.00 5.40 52.38
N SER A 7 28.73 6.43 51.94
CA SER A 7 28.19 7.47 51.06
C SER A 7 27.79 6.89 49.70
N PRO A 8 26.69 7.36 49.08
CA PRO A 8 26.31 6.90 47.75
C PRO A 8 27.42 7.21 46.73
N PRO A 9 27.63 6.34 45.72
CA PRO A 9 28.66 6.55 44.71
C PRO A 9 28.40 7.81 43.89
N ASP A 10 29.47 8.49 43.50
CA ASP A 10 29.44 9.68 42.65
C ASP A 10 28.83 9.34 41.28
N PRO A 11 27.81 10.07 40.78
CA PRO A 11 27.21 9.84 39.47
C PRO A 11 28.19 9.86 38.28
N SER A 12 29.38 10.45 38.47
CA SER A 12 30.45 10.50 37.47
C SER A 12 31.23 9.19 37.30
N GLU A 13 31.07 8.21 38.18
CA GLU A 13 31.73 6.89 38.10
C GLU A 13 30.94 5.84 37.32
N LEU A 14 29.78 6.19 36.72
CA LEU A 14 29.03 5.29 35.84
C LEU A 14 29.75 5.11 34.50
N PRO A 15 30.30 3.92 34.19
CA PRO A 15 30.92 3.66 32.89
C PRO A 15 29.80 3.49 31.86
N GLY A 16 29.55 4.51 31.03
CA GLY A 16 28.56 4.41 29.97
C GLY A 16 28.06 5.71 29.36
N ALA A 17 28.41 6.88 29.90
CA ALA A 17 28.11 8.17 29.28
C ALA A 17 29.09 8.52 28.15
N SER A 18 29.26 7.61 27.19
CA SER A 18 29.93 7.88 25.92
C SER A 18 28.86 8.03 24.85
N GLY A 19 28.43 9.26 24.59
CA GLY A 19 27.57 9.58 23.46
C GLY A 19 28.13 8.97 22.18
N ALA A 20 27.41 8.03 21.59
CA ALA A 20 27.81 7.33 20.38
C ALA A 20 27.54 8.23 19.15
N PRO A 21 28.58 8.77 18.47
CA PRO A 21 28.39 9.53 17.23
C PRO A 21 27.89 8.64 16.08
N LEU A 22 27.93 7.31 16.28
CA LEU A 22 27.61 6.29 15.28
C LEU A 22 26.12 5.90 15.26
N GLU A 23 25.34 6.16 16.32
CA GLU A 23 23.91 5.80 16.34
C GLU A 23 23.03 6.79 15.56
N GLY A 24 23.33 8.09 15.62
CA GLY A 24 22.54 9.12 14.94
C GLY A 24 22.59 9.01 13.42
N SER A 25 23.79 8.79 12.86
CA SER A 25 24.01 8.66 11.42
C SER A 25 23.31 7.43 10.81
N ARG A 26 23.27 6.31 11.56
CA ARG A 26 22.58 5.10 11.10
C ARG A 26 21.07 5.25 11.11
N ARG A 27 20.50 5.95 12.10
CA ARG A 27 19.05 6.21 12.20
C ARG A 27 18.59 7.15 11.09
N SER A 28 19.32 8.23 10.82
CA SER A 28 18.98 9.15 9.73
C SER A 28 19.05 8.47 8.35
N ALA A 29 20.06 7.62 8.11
CA ALA A 29 20.15 6.85 6.87
C ALA A 29 18.98 5.88 6.68
N LEU A 30 18.53 5.20 7.75
CA LEU A 30 17.36 4.32 7.71
C LEU A 30 16.07 5.08 7.43
N LEU A 31 15.87 6.23 8.08
CA LEU A 31 14.72 7.09 7.82
C LEU A 31 14.71 7.59 6.38
N ALA A 32 15.85 8.10 5.89
CA ALA A 32 15.99 8.57 4.51
C ALA A 32 15.67 7.46 3.50
N ARG A 33 16.12 6.22 3.77
CA ARG A 33 15.77 5.06 2.94
C ARG A 33 14.26 4.82 2.89
N TRP A 34 13.57 4.84 4.02
CA TRP A 34 12.12 4.60 4.06
C TRP A 34 11.31 5.73 3.46
N VAL A 35 11.76 6.98 3.60
CA VAL A 35 11.18 8.13 2.90
C VAL A 35 11.34 7.96 1.39
N LEU A 36 12.54 7.61 0.91
CA LEU A 36 12.79 7.37 -0.51
C LEU A 36 11.91 6.24 -1.06
N LEU A 37 11.85 5.11 -0.36
CA LEU A 37 11.00 3.98 -0.76
C LEU A 37 9.52 4.35 -0.76
N GLY A 38 9.05 5.05 0.28
CA GLY A 38 7.68 5.57 0.33
C GLY A 38 7.38 6.50 -0.85
N ALA A 39 8.29 7.41 -1.19
CA ALA A 39 8.11 8.33 -2.31
C ALA A 39 8.04 7.59 -3.66
N VAL A 40 8.91 6.60 -3.88
CA VAL A 40 8.88 5.76 -5.09
C VAL A 40 7.54 5.04 -5.20
N ILE A 41 7.08 4.40 -4.11
CA ILE A 41 5.78 3.74 -4.09
C ILE A 41 4.64 4.73 -4.30
N GLY A 42 4.71 5.91 -3.70
CA GLY A 42 3.73 6.98 -3.87
C GLY A 42 3.59 7.39 -5.32
N VAL A 43 4.70 7.67 -6.03
CA VAL A 43 4.67 8.01 -7.46
C VAL A 43 4.08 6.87 -8.30
N LEU A 44 4.45 5.62 -8.03
CA LEU A 44 3.89 4.47 -8.75
C LEU A 44 2.38 4.32 -8.52
N CYS A 45 1.93 4.47 -7.28
CA CYS A 45 0.51 4.40 -6.92
C CYS A 45 -0.26 5.57 -7.52
N GLY A 46 0.23 6.80 -7.38
CA GLY A 46 -0.38 8.01 -7.92
C GLY A 46 -0.53 7.95 -9.44
N ALA A 47 0.52 7.56 -10.17
CA ALA A 47 0.44 7.37 -11.61
C ALA A 47 -0.60 6.30 -12.03
N ALA A 48 -0.66 5.18 -11.30
CA ALA A 48 -1.66 4.14 -11.55
C ALA A 48 -3.09 4.62 -11.24
N SER A 49 -3.27 5.36 -10.15
CA SER A 49 -4.54 5.96 -9.74
C SER A 49 -5.00 7.04 -10.71
N ALA A 50 -4.11 7.92 -11.17
CA ALA A 50 -4.40 8.95 -12.17
C ALA A 50 -4.88 8.31 -13.48
N LEU A 51 -4.20 7.26 -13.96
CA LEU A 51 -4.63 6.50 -15.13
C LEU A 51 -6.00 5.83 -14.89
N PHE A 52 -6.21 5.23 -13.72
CA PHE A 52 -7.46 4.56 -13.37
C PHE A 52 -8.65 5.54 -13.31
N LEU A 53 -8.48 6.69 -12.65
CA LEU A 53 -9.50 7.71 -12.53
C LEU A 53 -9.81 8.35 -13.89
N TRP A 54 -8.78 8.66 -14.69
CA TRP A 54 -8.96 9.16 -16.05
C TRP A 54 -9.75 8.18 -16.93
N LEU A 55 -9.44 6.88 -16.88
CA LEU A 55 -10.19 5.85 -17.60
C LEU A 55 -11.62 5.68 -17.09
N LEU A 56 -11.85 5.81 -15.77
CA LEU A 56 -13.19 5.76 -15.19
C LEU A 56 -14.06 6.94 -15.63
N ASP A 57 -13.49 8.15 -15.66
CA ASP A 57 -14.17 9.34 -16.15
C ASP A 57 -14.53 9.18 -17.63
N GLU A 58 -13.60 8.72 -18.45
CA GLU A 58 -13.85 8.47 -19.88
C GLU A 58 -14.93 7.40 -20.08
N ALA A 59 -14.86 6.30 -19.34
CA ALA A 59 -15.88 5.24 -19.38
C ALA A 59 -17.26 5.76 -18.96
N THR A 60 -17.31 6.63 -17.95
CA THR A 60 -18.55 7.23 -17.46
C THR A 60 -19.12 8.21 -18.48
N ASN A 61 -18.28 9.05 -19.08
CA ASN A 61 -18.68 10.00 -20.12
C ASN A 61 -19.23 9.26 -21.36
N PHE A 62 -18.55 8.20 -21.80
CA PHE A 62 -19.01 7.37 -22.91
C PHE A 62 -20.37 6.72 -22.60
N ARG A 63 -20.50 6.12 -21.42
CA ARG A 63 -21.76 5.50 -20.97
C ARG A 63 -22.92 6.50 -20.94
N ASN A 64 -22.67 7.71 -20.44
CA ASN A 64 -23.70 8.76 -20.39
C ASN A 64 -24.11 9.25 -21.78
N GLY A 65 -23.23 9.15 -22.80
CA GLY A 65 -23.56 9.41 -24.20
C GLY A 65 -24.32 8.28 -24.91
N GLN A 66 -24.24 7.05 -24.38
CA GLN A 66 -24.85 5.85 -24.98
C GLN A 66 -25.47 4.94 -23.91
N GLU A 67 -26.55 5.39 -23.27
CA GLU A 67 -27.21 4.66 -22.17
C GLU A 67 -27.61 3.22 -22.51
N LEU A 68 -27.85 2.92 -23.80
CA LEU A 68 -28.17 1.58 -24.29
C LEU A 68 -27.07 0.54 -23.98
N ILE A 69 -25.81 0.96 -23.76
CA ILE A 69 -24.72 0.04 -23.44
C ILE A 69 -24.96 -0.69 -22.11
N VAL A 70 -25.72 -0.10 -21.19
CA VAL A 70 -26.03 -0.70 -19.88
C VAL A 70 -26.78 -2.03 -20.03
N TYR A 71 -27.60 -2.19 -21.07
CA TYR A 71 -28.29 -3.46 -21.33
C TYR A 71 -27.34 -4.60 -21.71
N THR A 72 -26.11 -4.29 -22.13
CA THR A 72 -25.08 -5.30 -22.45
C THR A 72 -24.27 -5.75 -21.23
N LEU A 73 -24.54 -5.21 -20.04
CA LEU A 73 -23.87 -5.57 -18.78
C LEU A 73 -23.83 -7.09 -18.50
N PRO A 74 -24.89 -7.90 -18.71
CA PRO A 74 -24.80 -9.34 -18.45
C PRO A 74 -23.77 -10.05 -19.33
N ILE A 75 -23.67 -9.65 -20.60
CA ILE A 75 -22.70 -10.20 -21.56
C ILE A 75 -21.29 -9.75 -21.17
N ALA A 76 -21.12 -8.46 -20.86
CA ALA A 76 -19.85 -7.93 -20.39
C ALA A 76 -19.37 -8.62 -19.10
N GLY A 77 -20.27 -8.83 -18.13
CA GLY A 77 -19.96 -9.53 -16.88
C GLY A 77 -19.52 -10.98 -17.12
N LEU A 78 -20.15 -11.70 -18.05
CA LEU A 78 -19.74 -13.05 -18.44
C LEU A 78 -18.35 -13.04 -19.07
N VAL A 79 -18.07 -12.09 -19.97
CA VAL A 79 -16.75 -11.96 -20.61
C VAL A 79 -15.67 -11.61 -19.57
N ILE A 80 -15.93 -10.63 -18.68
CA ILE A 80 -15.01 -10.24 -17.61
C ILE A 80 -14.76 -11.44 -16.69
N GLY A 81 -15.80 -12.14 -16.25
CA GLY A 81 -15.70 -13.33 -15.41
C GLY A 81 -14.87 -14.43 -16.06
N TRP A 82 -15.12 -14.72 -17.34
CA TRP A 82 -14.36 -15.70 -18.12
C TRP A 82 -12.87 -15.32 -18.24
N VAL A 83 -12.57 -14.05 -18.49
CA VAL A 83 -11.19 -13.54 -18.51
C VAL A 83 -10.52 -13.72 -17.15
N TYR A 84 -11.19 -13.41 -16.05
CA TYR A 84 -10.68 -13.61 -14.70
C TYR A 84 -10.46 -15.09 -14.35
N GLU A 85 -11.35 -15.97 -14.78
CA GLU A 85 -11.20 -17.42 -14.57
C GLU A 85 -10.04 -18.01 -15.38
N ARG A 86 -9.79 -17.49 -16.59
CA ARG A 86 -8.74 -17.99 -17.48
C ARG A 86 -7.36 -17.43 -17.16
N PHE A 87 -7.27 -16.13 -16.89
CA PHE A 87 -5.99 -15.40 -16.76
C PHE A 87 -5.72 -14.91 -15.33
N GLY A 88 -6.75 -14.80 -14.49
CA GLY A 88 -6.71 -14.19 -13.16
C GLY A 88 -6.72 -15.19 -12.00
N ARG A 89 -6.52 -16.50 -12.22
CA ARG A 89 -6.54 -17.51 -11.13
C ARG A 89 -5.62 -17.16 -9.96
N SER A 90 -4.45 -16.59 -10.24
CA SER A 90 -3.47 -16.21 -9.21
C SER A 90 -3.86 -14.95 -8.41
N ILE A 91 -4.89 -14.21 -8.82
CA ILE A 91 -5.33 -12.95 -8.21
C ILE A 91 -6.80 -12.98 -7.75
N GLN A 92 -7.47 -14.13 -7.85
CA GLN A 92 -8.89 -14.30 -7.50
C GLN A 92 -9.20 -13.95 -6.04
N GLY A 93 -8.24 -14.11 -5.13
CA GLY A 93 -8.41 -13.72 -3.72
C GLY A 93 -8.56 -12.21 -3.51
N GLY A 94 -8.24 -11.38 -4.51
CA GLY A 94 -8.42 -9.93 -4.47
C GLY A 94 -7.78 -9.30 -3.22
N ASN A 95 -8.58 -8.54 -2.45
CA ASN A 95 -8.12 -7.94 -1.20
C ASN A 95 -7.69 -8.99 -0.15
N ASN A 96 -8.36 -10.16 -0.08
CA ASN A 96 -7.98 -11.20 0.87
C ASN A 96 -6.58 -11.73 0.56
N LEU A 97 -6.22 -11.88 -0.73
CA LEU A 97 -4.86 -12.26 -1.11
C LEU A 97 -3.83 -11.22 -0.62
N VAL A 98 -4.15 -9.93 -0.69
CA VAL A 98 -3.28 -8.87 -0.17
C VAL A 98 -3.13 -8.99 1.35
N ILE A 99 -4.25 -9.18 2.07
CA ILE A 99 -4.27 -9.35 3.52
C ILE A 99 -3.45 -10.58 3.93
N ASP A 100 -3.72 -11.74 3.35
CA ASP A 100 -3.03 -13.00 3.64
C ASP A 100 -1.52 -12.88 3.38
N THR A 101 -1.14 -12.19 2.31
CA THR A 101 0.27 -11.97 1.97
C THR A 101 0.99 -11.12 3.01
N ILE A 102 0.32 -10.08 3.53
CA ILE A 102 0.89 -9.19 4.55
C ILE A 102 0.96 -9.87 5.92
N HIS A 103 -0.05 -10.68 6.27
CA HIS A 103 -0.14 -11.32 7.60
C HIS A 103 0.74 -12.57 7.71
N ASP A 104 0.67 -13.47 6.73
CA ASP A 104 1.26 -14.81 6.80
C ASP A 104 2.62 -14.93 6.08
N ASP A 105 3.21 -13.80 5.64
CA ASP A 105 4.31 -13.80 4.65
C ASP A 105 3.98 -14.69 3.45
N GLY A 106 2.73 -14.59 2.98
CA GLY A 106 2.22 -15.35 1.85
C GLY A 106 2.99 -15.12 0.55
N PRO A 107 2.62 -15.86 -0.51
CA PRO A 107 3.30 -15.79 -1.81
C PRO A 107 3.31 -14.36 -2.39
N GLU A 108 4.18 -14.13 -3.38
CA GLU A 108 4.25 -12.85 -4.09
C GLU A 108 2.89 -12.47 -4.69
N ILE A 109 2.45 -11.23 -4.48
CA ILE A 109 1.29 -10.64 -5.13
C ILE A 109 1.67 -10.43 -6.60
N PRO A 110 1.03 -11.14 -7.54
CA PRO A 110 1.42 -11.06 -8.94
C PRO A 110 1.26 -9.63 -9.48
N LEU A 111 2.26 -9.08 -10.16
CA LEU A 111 2.19 -7.74 -10.79
C LEU A 111 0.99 -7.59 -11.75
N ARG A 112 0.53 -8.71 -12.33
CA ARG A 112 -0.66 -8.75 -13.20
C ARG A 112 -1.96 -8.37 -12.48
N MET A 113 -1.99 -8.37 -11.15
CA MET A 113 -3.16 -7.95 -10.36
C MET A 113 -3.53 -6.52 -10.76
N ALA A 114 -2.58 -5.58 -10.71
CA ALA A 114 -2.81 -4.17 -10.98
C ALA A 114 -3.53 -3.89 -12.33
N PRO A 115 -3.01 -4.31 -13.50
CA PRO A 115 -3.69 -4.07 -14.77
C PRO A 115 -5.02 -4.82 -14.90
N MET A 116 -5.15 -6.04 -14.34
CA MET A 116 -6.41 -6.79 -14.43
C MET A 116 -7.53 -6.13 -13.63
N VAL A 117 -7.26 -5.66 -12.40
CA VAL A 117 -8.28 -4.97 -11.59
C VAL A 117 -8.63 -3.61 -12.16
N LEU A 118 -7.65 -2.88 -12.69
CA LEU A 118 -7.89 -1.60 -13.37
C LEU A 118 -8.83 -1.80 -14.56
N ILE A 119 -8.48 -2.68 -15.49
CA ILE A 119 -9.30 -2.92 -16.70
C ILE A 119 -10.66 -3.51 -16.31
N GLY A 120 -10.70 -4.47 -15.40
CA GLY A 120 -11.94 -5.09 -14.94
C GLY A 120 -12.92 -4.08 -14.34
N THR A 121 -12.44 -3.18 -13.48
CA THR A 121 -13.29 -2.17 -12.85
C THR A 121 -13.73 -1.09 -13.83
N VAL A 122 -12.86 -0.66 -14.75
CA VAL A 122 -13.21 0.30 -15.82
C VAL A 122 -14.28 -0.27 -16.74
N LEU A 123 -14.10 -1.52 -17.22
CA LEU A 123 -15.12 -2.17 -18.05
C LEU A 123 -16.43 -2.35 -17.28
N THR A 124 -16.37 -2.76 -16.02
CA THR A 124 -17.58 -2.88 -15.20
C THR A 124 -18.34 -1.56 -15.12
N HIS A 125 -17.66 -0.42 -14.91
CA HIS A 125 -18.29 0.90 -14.90
C HIS A 125 -18.83 1.32 -16.27
N LEU A 126 -18.08 1.05 -17.35
CA LEU A 126 -18.47 1.35 -18.73
C LEU A 126 -19.83 0.74 -19.08
N PHE A 127 -20.04 -0.51 -18.67
CA PHE A 127 -21.30 -1.23 -18.90
C PHE A 127 -22.37 -0.94 -17.84
N GLY A 128 -22.14 -0.01 -16.89
CA GLY A 128 -23.12 0.37 -15.88
C GLY A 128 -23.19 -0.54 -14.66
N GLY A 129 -22.19 -1.39 -14.45
CA GLY A 129 -22.04 -2.18 -13.23
C GLY A 129 -21.60 -1.33 -12.04
N SER A 130 -22.12 -1.64 -10.85
CA SER A 130 -21.70 -1.02 -9.59
C SER A 130 -20.44 -1.71 -9.07
N ALA A 131 -19.29 -1.05 -9.17
CA ALA A 131 -18.02 -1.52 -8.63
C ALA A 131 -17.35 -0.42 -7.81
N GLY A 132 -16.66 -0.80 -6.73
CA GLY A 132 -15.95 0.16 -5.88
C GLY A 132 -14.56 0.50 -6.44
N ARG A 133 -14.13 1.74 -6.23
CA ARG A 133 -12.75 2.19 -6.49
C ARG A 133 -11.76 1.79 -5.39
N GLU A 134 -12.26 1.49 -4.19
CA GLU A 134 -11.45 1.17 -3.01
C GLU A 134 -10.59 -0.08 -3.19
N GLY A 135 -11.24 -1.22 -3.49
CA GLY A 135 -10.53 -2.48 -3.65
C GLY A 135 -9.51 -2.44 -4.79
N THR A 136 -9.84 -1.77 -5.90
CA THR A 136 -8.92 -1.58 -7.03
C THR A 136 -7.70 -0.77 -6.62
N ALA A 137 -7.88 0.33 -5.89
CA ALA A 137 -6.79 1.16 -5.39
C ALA A 137 -5.82 0.37 -4.51
N VAL A 138 -6.36 -0.39 -3.56
CA VAL A 138 -5.60 -1.23 -2.62
C VAL A 138 -4.83 -2.32 -3.37
N GLN A 139 -5.49 -3.03 -4.29
CA GLN A 139 -4.87 -4.12 -5.05
C GLN A 139 -3.79 -3.64 -6.02
N MET A 140 -4.00 -2.51 -6.70
CA MET A 140 -2.97 -1.88 -7.53
C MET A 140 -1.76 -1.47 -6.68
N GLY A 141 -2.00 -0.73 -5.58
CA GLY A 141 -0.94 -0.25 -4.70
C GLY A 141 -0.12 -1.39 -4.07
N ALA A 142 -0.80 -2.43 -3.57
CA ALA A 142 -0.14 -3.60 -3.00
C ALA A 142 0.66 -4.39 -4.04
N SER A 143 0.12 -4.61 -5.23
CA SER A 143 0.80 -5.33 -6.32
C SER A 143 2.06 -4.59 -6.80
N LEU A 144 1.98 -3.26 -6.95
CA LEU A 144 3.13 -2.42 -7.32
C LEU A 144 4.20 -2.38 -6.22
N ALA A 145 3.77 -2.30 -4.96
CA ALA A 145 4.68 -2.32 -3.82
C ALA A 145 5.37 -3.67 -3.66
N ASP A 146 4.66 -4.78 -3.84
CA ASP A 146 5.25 -6.11 -3.71
C ASP A 146 6.27 -6.39 -4.81
N TRP A 147 5.95 -6.00 -6.04
CA TRP A 147 6.89 -6.08 -7.16
C TRP A 147 8.16 -5.27 -6.88
N THR A 148 8.00 -4.05 -6.34
CA THR A 148 9.14 -3.21 -5.94
C THR A 148 9.94 -3.86 -4.81
N ALA A 149 9.27 -4.46 -3.81
CA ALA A 149 9.92 -5.17 -2.71
C ALA A 149 10.78 -6.32 -3.22
N HIS A 150 10.26 -7.16 -4.11
CA HIS A 150 10.99 -8.28 -4.70
C HIS A 150 12.14 -7.81 -5.58
N ARG A 151 11.96 -6.73 -6.36
CA ARG A 151 13.02 -6.16 -7.19
C ARG A 151 14.20 -5.64 -6.36
N LEU A 152 13.91 -5.17 -5.15
CA LEU A 152 14.88 -4.73 -4.14
C LEU A 152 15.31 -5.84 -3.18
N ARG A 153 14.82 -7.08 -3.36
CA ARG A 153 15.09 -8.25 -2.51
C ARG A 153 14.76 -8.03 -1.03
N LEU A 154 13.68 -7.29 -0.76
CA LEU A 154 13.15 -7.11 0.59
C LEU A 154 12.34 -8.35 1.00
N SER A 155 12.46 -8.76 2.27
CA SER A 155 11.73 -9.90 2.83
C SER A 155 11.27 -9.63 4.26
N GLY A 156 10.36 -10.47 4.76
CA GLY A 156 9.79 -10.39 6.10
C GLY A 156 9.22 -9.00 6.41
N LEU A 157 9.62 -8.43 7.55
CA LEU A 157 9.10 -7.15 8.03
C LEU A 157 9.28 -6.01 7.02
N ALA A 158 10.41 -5.93 6.32
CA ALA A 158 10.65 -4.83 5.37
C ALA A 158 9.72 -4.90 4.15
N ARG A 159 9.38 -6.11 3.70
CA ARG A 159 8.39 -6.32 2.63
C ARG A 159 7.00 -5.88 3.12
N ARG A 160 6.59 -6.32 4.32
CA ARG A 160 5.28 -5.95 4.92
C ARG A 160 5.12 -4.43 5.08
N GLN A 161 6.18 -3.73 5.50
CA GLN A 161 6.19 -2.26 5.60
C GLN A 161 6.06 -1.57 4.24
N LEU A 162 6.62 -2.15 3.17
CA LEU A 162 6.48 -1.58 1.83
C LEU A 162 5.10 -1.86 1.23
N LEU A 163 4.55 -3.06 1.46
CA LEU A 163 3.18 -3.42 1.07
C LEU A 163 2.16 -2.48 1.73
N ALA A 164 2.31 -2.21 3.03
CA ALA A 164 1.54 -1.21 3.75
C ALA A 164 1.58 0.17 3.09
N ALA A 165 2.77 0.59 2.66
CA ALA A 165 2.95 1.85 1.98
C ALA A 165 2.28 1.86 0.61
N GLY A 166 2.26 0.73 -0.09
CA GLY A 166 1.49 0.54 -1.33
C GLY A 166 -0.01 0.68 -1.11
N VAL A 167 -0.55 0.01 -0.08
CA VAL A 167 -1.97 0.13 0.28
C VAL A 167 -2.33 1.57 0.64
N ALA A 168 -1.51 2.21 1.47
CA ALA A 168 -1.70 3.61 1.86
C ALA A 168 -1.62 4.56 0.65
N GLY A 169 -0.60 4.39 -0.21
CA GLY A 169 -0.40 5.15 -1.44
C GLY A 169 -1.56 5.00 -2.42
N GLY A 170 -2.01 3.77 -2.67
CA GLY A 170 -3.15 3.47 -3.53
C GLY A 170 -4.43 4.11 -3.02
N PHE A 171 -4.75 3.92 -1.73
CA PHE A 171 -5.94 4.52 -1.13
C PHE A 171 -5.86 6.06 -1.13
N GLY A 172 -4.77 6.63 -0.63
CA GLY A 172 -4.56 8.07 -0.54
C GLY A 172 -4.73 8.78 -1.88
N SER A 173 -4.09 8.24 -2.92
CA SER A 173 -4.14 8.79 -4.29
C SER A 173 -5.52 8.68 -4.95
N VAL A 174 -6.26 7.57 -4.78
CA VAL A 174 -7.58 7.43 -5.41
C VAL A 174 -8.66 8.28 -4.72
N PHE A 175 -8.53 8.50 -3.42
CA PHE A 175 -9.56 9.19 -2.62
C PHE A 175 -9.26 10.66 -2.33
N GLY A 176 -8.06 11.16 -2.63
CA GLY A 176 -7.72 12.55 -2.32
C GLY A 176 -7.53 12.79 -0.81
N THR A 177 -7.21 11.75 -0.05
CA THR A 177 -7.25 11.77 1.43
C THR A 177 -6.01 11.13 2.03
N PRO A 178 -4.84 11.79 1.95
CA PRO A 178 -3.57 11.15 2.26
C PRO A 178 -3.44 10.73 3.74
N ILE A 179 -4.01 11.49 4.67
CA ILE A 179 -4.01 11.12 6.10
C ILE A 179 -4.87 9.88 6.34
N ALA A 180 -6.06 9.82 5.72
CA ALA A 180 -6.93 8.66 5.84
C ALA A 180 -6.29 7.42 5.18
N GLY A 181 -5.67 7.58 4.01
CA GLY A 181 -4.92 6.51 3.35
C GLY A 181 -3.76 5.98 4.18
N ALA A 182 -3.01 6.86 4.86
CA ALA A 182 -1.94 6.45 5.76
C ALA A 182 -2.47 5.64 6.95
N VAL A 183 -3.52 6.10 7.61
CA VAL A 183 -4.15 5.35 8.73
C VAL A 183 -4.72 4.02 8.24
N PHE A 184 -5.46 4.04 7.12
CA PHE A 184 -6.01 2.85 6.50
C PHE A 184 -4.91 1.82 6.21
N GLY A 185 -3.83 2.23 5.55
CA GLY A 185 -2.72 1.33 5.25
C GLY A 185 -2.00 0.80 6.49
N LEU A 186 -2.01 1.50 7.63
CA LEU A 186 -1.43 1.01 8.88
C LEU A 186 -2.31 -0.03 9.59
N GLU A 187 -3.62 0.13 9.52
CA GLU A 187 -4.59 -0.82 10.08
C GLU A 187 -4.76 -2.05 9.18
N PHE A 188 -4.59 -1.88 7.86
CA PHE A 188 -4.75 -2.95 6.87
C PHE A 188 -3.77 -4.12 7.05
N ILE A 189 -2.61 -3.87 7.66
CA ILE A 189 -1.51 -4.85 7.86
C ILE A 189 -1.76 -5.73 9.08
N THR A 190 -2.49 -5.22 10.07
CA THR A 190 -2.64 -5.84 11.37
C THR A 190 -4.08 -5.70 11.81
N LEU A 191 -4.88 -6.73 11.58
CA LEU A 191 -6.26 -6.82 12.07
C LEU A 191 -6.32 -6.46 13.58
N GLY A 192 -6.77 -5.25 13.88
CA GLY A 192 -6.94 -4.73 15.24
C GLY A 192 -5.70 -4.14 15.92
N ARG A 193 -4.58 -3.88 15.22
CA ARG A 193 -3.41 -3.16 15.75
C ARG A 193 -2.84 -2.19 14.71
N ILE A 194 -2.03 -1.22 15.15
CA ILE A 194 -1.34 -0.27 14.27
C ILE A 194 0.14 -0.64 14.19
N GLU A 195 0.66 -0.92 12.99
CA GLU A 195 2.08 -1.19 12.77
C GLU A 195 2.87 0.12 12.64
N TYR A 196 3.26 0.70 13.77
CA TYR A 196 3.97 1.98 13.82
C TYR A 196 5.28 2.01 13.00
N ARG A 197 5.90 0.86 12.73
CA ARG A 197 7.14 0.82 11.94
C ARG A 197 6.88 1.12 10.45
N ALA A 198 5.64 0.99 9.97
CA ALA A 198 5.26 1.33 8.60
C ALA A 198 4.78 2.80 8.46
N LEU A 199 4.68 3.55 9.55
CA LEU A 199 4.13 4.92 9.57
C LEU A 199 4.82 5.85 8.56
N VAL A 200 6.15 5.90 8.60
CA VAL A 200 6.93 6.79 7.72
C VAL A 200 6.73 6.46 6.24
N PRO A 201 7.00 5.23 5.76
CA PRO A 201 6.82 4.93 4.35
C PRO A 201 5.34 5.01 3.92
N ALA A 202 4.39 4.65 4.77
CA ALA A 202 2.96 4.74 4.46
C ALA A 202 2.46 6.17 4.32
N LEU A 203 2.82 7.05 5.25
CA LEU A 203 2.47 8.47 5.17
C LEU A 203 3.09 9.12 3.94
N VAL A 204 4.37 8.86 3.68
CA VAL A 204 5.06 9.42 2.51
C VAL A 204 4.44 8.91 1.21
N ALA A 205 4.18 7.60 1.10
CA ALA A 205 3.55 7.04 -0.10
C ALA A 205 2.13 7.60 -0.33
N SER A 206 1.34 7.75 0.74
CA SER A 206 0.00 8.31 0.68
C SER A 206 0.00 9.78 0.24
N VAL A 207 0.86 10.62 0.82
CA VAL A 207 1.01 12.04 0.45
C VAL A 207 1.56 12.19 -0.97
N VAL A 208 2.63 11.48 -1.31
CA VAL A 208 3.24 11.58 -2.65
C VAL A 208 2.28 11.05 -3.70
N GLY A 209 1.56 9.96 -3.42
CA GLY A 209 0.55 9.43 -4.33
C GLY A 209 -0.61 10.38 -4.54
N ASP A 210 -1.07 11.08 -3.51
CA ASP A 210 -2.10 12.13 -3.61
C ASP A 210 -1.65 13.34 -4.42
N MET A 211 -0.36 13.68 -4.38
CA MET A 211 0.22 14.81 -5.12
C MET A 211 0.61 14.49 -6.57
N THR A 212 0.58 13.22 -6.99
CA THR A 212 1.01 12.76 -8.33
C THR A 212 -0.19 12.65 -9.26
#